data_AF-F9DL84-F1
#
_entry.id   AF-F9DL84-F1
#
_cell.length_a   1.000
_cell.length_b   1.000
_cell.length_c   1.000
_cell.angle_alpha   90.00
_cell.angle_beta   90.00
_cell.angle_gamma   90.00
#
_symmetry.space_group_name_H-M   'P 1'
#
loop_
_entity.id
_entity.type
_entity.pdbx_description
1 polymer ?
#
loop_
_entity_poly.entity_id
_entity_poly.type
_entity_poly.pdbx_seq_one_letter_code
_entity_poly.pdbx_strand_id
1 'polypeptide(L)'
;MVYLPKGKAFTFAQGEDVNFVKADNTCTLLSVQDGADYEFPNVFKATKAVYNKYNATVSNGTYDCYDDYEVPFPTLDSNNSLSAYRDFSGISNGKNCFTMLLPYEVQLPKGIRAYELHLKDNYNHPVQGEKEYTQYYLFRSIPDESVLEGNKPYLLRIIDRQVHTSKEFGATNVEIAASGTDKIDDNGQKVPQQNPTSTLYNNNVNGTLKPQSYQATKPNQEFFFVGGTERLNNSLAFKLNIWLLNTDKMGIDVWRKVYKTAAPVGDAKPIEPATAAPFRGYIQPKNNAPSNAKYFVVLMEDETTGIDDLQQDKAQNGAQRIYTLDGRYVGTSFDTLPNGIYVIKGKKIVK
;
A
#
# COMPACT_ATOMS: atom_id res chain seq x y z
N MET A 1 -11.28 -20.73 2.38
CA MET A 1 -11.18 -21.68 1.25
C MET A 1 -11.44 -23.09 1.77
N VAL A 2 -12.03 -23.96 0.97
CA VAL A 2 -12.20 -25.39 1.33
C VAL A 2 -11.53 -26.26 0.28
N TYR A 3 -10.56 -27.07 0.70
CA TYR A 3 -9.88 -28.03 -0.18
C TYR A 3 -10.57 -29.39 -0.07
N LEU A 4 -11.13 -29.87 -1.18
CA LEU A 4 -11.87 -31.12 -1.21
C LEU A 4 -10.91 -32.33 -1.20
N PRO A 5 -11.26 -33.41 -0.48
CA PRO A 5 -10.43 -34.60 -0.42
C PRO A 5 -10.33 -35.29 -1.79
N LYS A 6 -9.14 -35.85 -2.08
CA LYS A 6 -8.90 -36.65 -3.27
C LYS A 6 -9.73 -37.94 -3.26
N GLY A 7 -10.15 -38.41 -4.44
CA GLY A 7 -10.85 -39.68 -4.61
C GLY A 7 -12.33 -39.68 -4.21
N LYS A 8 -12.92 -38.53 -3.87
CA LYS A 8 -14.36 -38.37 -3.66
C LYS A 8 -14.96 -37.46 -4.73
N ALA A 9 -16.06 -37.89 -5.32
CA ALA A 9 -16.86 -37.05 -6.21
C ALA A 9 -17.75 -36.13 -5.37
N PHE A 10 -17.69 -34.83 -5.64
CA PHE A 10 -18.58 -33.83 -5.07
C PHE A 10 -19.39 -33.22 -6.21
N THR A 11 -20.70 -33.11 -6.01
CA THR A 11 -21.61 -32.39 -6.89
C THR A 11 -22.12 -31.16 -6.15
N PHE A 12 -22.14 -30.03 -6.85
CA PHE A 12 -22.66 -28.77 -6.34
C PHE A 12 -23.89 -28.39 -7.16
N ALA A 13 -24.88 -27.75 -6.55
CA ALA A 13 -25.89 -27.09 -7.36
C ALA A 13 -25.26 -25.92 -8.12
N GLN A 14 -25.94 -25.45 -9.16
CA GLN A 14 -25.45 -24.34 -9.98
C GLN A 14 -25.21 -23.11 -9.11
N GLY A 15 -23.97 -22.60 -9.10
CA GLY A 15 -23.58 -21.41 -8.34
C GLY A 15 -23.18 -21.65 -6.90
N GLU A 16 -23.22 -22.88 -6.39
CA GLU A 16 -22.80 -23.21 -5.01
C GLU A 16 -21.32 -23.61 -4.91
N ASP A 17 -20.66 -23.89 -6.03
CA ASP A 17 -19.24 -24.21 -6.12
C ASP A 17 -18.37 -22.94 -6.01
N VAL A 18 -18.43 -22.30 -4.84
CA VAL A 18 -17.71 -21.05 -4.51
C VAL A 18 -16.65 -21.34 -3.46
N ASN A 19 -15.40 -20.94 -3.73
CA ASN A 19 -14.25 -21.12 -2.82
C ASN A 19 -13.94 -22.59 -2.45
N PHE A 20 -14.38 -23.55 -3.27
CA PHE A 20 -14.00 -24.95 -3.19
C PHE A 20 -12.90 -25.27 -4.20
N VAL A 21 -11.78 -25.81 -3.71
CA VAL A 21 -10.70 -26.33 -4.56
C VAL A 21 -10.87 -27.83 -4.69
N LYS A 22 -11.11 -28.29 -5.92
CA LYS A 22 -11.29 -29.70 -6.27
C LYS A 22 -9.96 -30.44 -6.25
N ALA A 23 -10.05 -31.78 -6.27
CA ALA A 23 -8.90 -32.67 -6.22
C ALA A 23 -7.91 -32.52 -7.39
N ASP A 24 -8.36 -31.92 -8.51
CA ASP A 24 -7.59 -31.59 -9.70
C ASP A 24 -6.97 -30.17 -9.65
N ASN A 25 -7.00 -29.51 -8.49
CA ASN A 25 -6.56 -28.14 -8.28
C ASN A 25 -7.33 -27.11 -9.13
N THR A 26 -8.63 -27.32 -9.32
CA THR A 26 -9.53 -26.33 -9.94
C THR A 26 -10.55 -25.77 -8.96
N CYS A 27 -10.95 -24.53 -9.18
CA CYS A 27 -12.00 -23.83 -8.46
C CYS A 27 -12.94 -23.19 -9.50
N THR A 28 -14.24 -23.42 -9.41
CA THR A 28 -15.18 -22.85 -10.39
C THR A 28 -15.31 -21.34 -10.19
N LEU A 29 -15.56 -20.90 -8.95
CA LEU A 29 -15.65 -19.50 -8.58
C LEU A 29 -14.81 -19.21 -7.33
N LEU A 30 -13.72 -18.48 -7.49
CA LEU A 30 -13.01 -17.85 -6.39
C LEU A 30 -13.68 -16.50 -6.08
N SER A 31 -14.22 -16.37 -4.87
CA SER A 31 -14.75 -15.12 -4.34
C SER A 31 -13.91 -14.68 -3.16
N VAL A 32 -12.97 -13.77 -3.41
CA VAL A 32 -12.17 -13.12 -2.37
C VAL A 32 -13.01 -12.01 -1.74
N GLN A 33 -13.21 -12.10 -0.44
CA GLN A 33 -13.91 -11.10 0.37
C GLN A 33 -12.87 -10.20 1.01
N ASP A 34 -13.03 -8.90 0.81
CA ASP A 34 -12.09 -7.93 1.32
C ASP A 34 -12.05 -7.90 2.85
N GLY A 35 -10.86 -7.95 3.45
CA GLY A 35 -10.68 -7.94 4.91
C GLY A 35 -10.93 -9.28 5.60
N ALA A 36 -11.33 -10.32 4.86
CA ALA A 36 -11.40 -11.69 5.33
C ALA A 36 -10.08 -12.43 5.07
N ASP A 37 -9.75 -13.36 5.97
CA ASP A 37 -8.52 -14.14 5.90
C ASP A 37 -8.65 -15.30 4.90
N TYR A 38 -7.61 -15.48 4.09
CA TYR A 38 -7.51 -16.59 3.14
C TYR A 38 -6.13 -17.23 3.23
N GLU A 39 -6.15 -18.56 3.20
CA GLU A 39 -4.96 -19.35 3.00
C GLU A 39 -5.05 -20.01 1.62
N PHE A 40 -4.01 -19.80 0.81
CA PHE A 40 -3.80 -20.46 -0.47
C PHE A 40 -2.54 -21.33 -0.38
N PRO A 41 -2.57 -22.47 0.35
CA PRO A 41 -1.40 -23.32 0.57
C PRO A 41 -0.80 -23.90 -0.72
N ASN A 42 -1.60 -24.02 -1.79
CA ASN A 42 -1.18 -24.60 -3.06
C ASN A 42 -1.65 -23.72 -4.22
N VAL A 43 -0.94 -23.82 -5.34
CA VAL A 43 -1.36 -23.24 -6.62
C VAL A 43 -2.60 -23.97 -7.13
N PHE A 44 -3.59 -23.24 -7.66
CA PHE A 44 -4.79 -23.80 -8.28
C PHE A 44 -5.33 -22.88 -9.38
N LYS A 45 -6.19 -23.39 -10.26
CA LYS A 45 -6.81 -22.60 -11.34
C LYS A 45 -8.24 -22.24 -11.00
N ALA A 46 -8.62 -20.98 -11.19
CA ALA A 46 -9.99 -20.52 -11.04
C ALA A 46 -10.61 -20.19 -12.40
N THR A 47 -11.76 -20.78 -12.74
CA THR A 47 -12.50 -20.42 -13.97
C THR A 47 -12.97 -18.98 -13.91
N LYS A 48 -13.43 -18.54 -12.73
CA LYS A 48 -13.76 -17.14 -12.46
C LYS A 48 -13.21 -16.75 -11.09
N ALA A 49 -12.60 -15.59 -11.00
CA ALA A 49 -12.18 -14.96 -9.76
C ALA A 49 -12.83 -13.59 -9.64
N VAL A 50 -13.36 -13.27 -8.47
CA VAL A 50 -13.96 -11.97 -8.18
C VAL A 50 -13.45 -11.44 -6.86
N TYR A 51 -13.27 -10.12 -6.82
CA TYR A 51 -12.93 -9.40 -5.60
C TYR A 51 -14.16 -8.65 -5.09
N ASN A 52 -14.68 -9.08 -3.96
CA ASN A 52 -15.91 -8.57 -3.38
C ASN A 52 -15.63 -7.71 -2.15
N LYS A 53 -16.37 -6.60 -2.06
CA LYS A 53 -16.60 -5.92 -0.80
C LYS A 53 -17.18 -6.91 0.20
N TYR A 54 -16.60 -6.97 1.39
CA TYR A 54 -17.17 -7.79 2.45
C TYR A 54 -18.43 -7.12 2.98
N ASN A 55 -19.55 -7.84 2.88
CA ASN A 55 -20.84 -7.43 3.43
C ASN A 55 -21.18 -8.39 4.57
N ALA A 56 -20.65 -8.16 5.78
CA ALA A 56 -21.20 -8.86 6.92
C ALA A 56 -22.39 -8.08 7.49
N THR A 57 -23.53 -8.75 7.52
CA THR A 57 -24.73 -8.27 8.21
C THR A 57 -24.47 -8.36 9.70
N VAL A 58 -24.48 -7.22 10.38
CA VAL A 58 -24.43 -7.21 11.84
C VAL A 58 -25.86 -7.41 12.33
N SER A 59 -26.10 -8.42 13.15
CA SER A 59 -27.39 -8.53 13.85
C SER A 59 -27.55 -7.28 14.71
N ASN A 60 -28.58 -6.47 14.42
CA ASN A 60 -28.89 -5.22 15.12
C ASN A 60 -28.91 -5.44 16.64
N GLY A 61 -27.83 -5.04 17.31
CA GLY A 61 -27.84 -4.64 18.71
C GLY A 61 -27.66 -3.14 18.72
N THR A 62 -28.69 -2.41 19.16
CA THR A 62 -28.64 -0.96 19.35
C THR A 62 -27.59 -0.65 20.42
N TYR A 63 -26.56 0.11 20.08
CA TYR A 63 -25.66 0.71 21.08
C TYR A 63 -25.95 2.21 21.09
N ASP A 64 -26.49 2.70 22.21
CA ASP A 64 -26.61 4.14 22.50
C ASP A 64 -25.20 4.71 22.68
N CYS A 65 -24.83 5.72 21.88
CA CYS A 65 -23.72 6.61 22.18
C CYS A 65 -24.28 7.95 22.65
N TYR A 66 -24.25 8.18 23.97
CA TYR A 66 -24.52 9.48 24.58
C TYR A 66 -23.36 10.45 24.35
N ASP A 67 -23.76 11.64 23.86
CA ASP A 67 -23.23 13.00 23.93
C ASP A 67 -21.72 13.35 23.93
N ASP A 68 -21.44 14.31 23.05
CA ASP A 68 -20.52 15.46 23.11
C ASP A 68 -19.19 15.29 23.86
N TYR A 69 -18.09 15.23 23.09
CA TYR A 69 -16.94 16.17 23.16
C TYR A 69 -16.01 15.90 21.96
N GLU A 70 -15.81 16.91 21.11
CA GLU A 70 -14.85 16.92 19.99
C GLU A 70 -13.40 16.80 20.47
N VAL A 71 -12.67 15.75 20.06
CA VAL A 71 -11.32 15.80 19.44
C VAL A 71 -11.17 14.56 18.53
N PRO A 72 -10.78 14.72 17.24
CA PRO A 72 -10.90 13.68 16.20
C PRO A 72 -9.68 12.77 16.16
N PHE A 73 -9.80 11.46 15.87
CA PHE A 73 -8.92 10.66 14.99
C PHE A 73 -9.48 9.22 14.85
N PRO A 74 -9.84 8.73 13.63
CA PRO A 74 -10.67 7.53 13.48
C PRO A 74 -9.91 6.23 13.72
N THR A 75 -10.60 5.34 14.41
CA THR A 75 -10.20 4.04 14.93
C THR A 75 -10.22 2.95 13.85
N LEU A 76 -9.26 2.03 13.87
CA LEU A 76 -9.42 0.72 13.23
C LEU A 76 -10.27 -0.14 14.18
N ASP A 77 -11.57 -0.10 13.93
CA ASP A 77 -12.67 -0.90 14.49
C ASP A 77 -13.09 -0.59 15.94
N SER A 78 -14.25 0.06 16.13
CA SER A 78 -14.91 0.05 17.45
C SER A 78 -16.43 -0.06 17.48
N ASN A 79 -17.19 -0.10 16.38
CA ASN A 79 -18.67 -0.23 16.46
C ASN A 79 -19.32 -1.00 15.29
N ASN A 80 -18.92 -2.26 15.09
CA ASN A 80 -19.77 -3.26 14.44
C ASN A 80 -20.29 -2.86 13.03
N SER A 81 -19.41 -2.82 12.03
CA SER A 81 -19.80 -3.29 10.69
C SER A 81 -18.61 -3.61 9.81
N LEU A 82 -18.46 -4.90 9.54
CA LEU A 82 -17.66 -5.46 8.46
C LEU A 82 -18.09 -4.99 7.05
N SER A 83 -19.11 -4.11 6.95
CA SER A 83 -19.66 -3.52 5.71
C SER A 83 -18.93 -2.27 5.20
N ALA A 84 -17.89 -1.78 5.87
CA ALA A 84 -17.13 -0.58 5.44
C ALA A 84 -15.87 -0.89 4.59
N TYR A 85 -15.54 -2.16 4.33
CA TYR A 85 -14.22 -2.51 3.78
C TYR A 85 -14.21 -2.67 2.24
N ARG A 86 -13.57 -1.68 1.59
CA ARG A 86 -13.57 -1.24 0.17
C ARG A 86 -14.93 -0.79 -0.38
N ASP A 87 -15.42 0.28 0.22
CA ASP A 87 -16.22 1.23 -0.55
C ASP A 87 -15.30 2.22 -1.27
N PHE A 88 -15.33 2.22 -2.61
CA PHE A 88 -14.57 3.19 -3.41
C PHE A 88 -15.26 4.55 -3.52
N SER A 89 -16.51 4.68 -3.04
CA SER A 89 -17.25 5.94 -3.07
C SER A 89 -16.50 7.08 -2.38
N GLY A 90 -15.87 6.80 -1.23
CA GLY A 90 -15.10 7.77 -0.44
C GLY A 90 -13.80 8.27 -1.09
N ILE A 91 -13.32 7.58 -2.13
CA ILE A 91 -12.08 7.93 -2.85
C ILE A 91 -12.31 8.19 -4.35
N SER A 92 -13.57 8.18 -4.80
CA SER A 92 -14.00 8.40 -6.19
C SER A 92 -13.55 9.76 -6.75
N ASN A 93 -13.26 10.74 -5.88
CA ASN A 93 -12.73 12.05 -6.28
C ASN A 93 -11.28 11.99 -6.84
N GLY A 94 -10.61 10.84 -6.72
CA GLY A 94 -9.26 10.61 -7.22
C GLY A 94 -8.15 11.37 -6.46
N LYS A 95 -8.44 11.91 -5.28
CA LYS A 95 -7.42 12.58 -4.45
C LYS A 95 -6.59 11.59 -3.64
N ASN A 96 -7.20 10.47 -3.27
CA ASN A 96 -6.60 9.46 -2.41
C ASN A 96 -6.30 8.17 -3.18
N CYS A 97 -5.23 7.53 -2.75
CA CYS A 97 -4.78 6.23 -3.17
C CYS A 97 -5.26 5.15 -2.19
N PHE A 98 -5.17 3.90 -2.64
CA PHE A 98 -5.49 2.73 -1.84
C PHE A 98 -4.55 1.59 -2.22
N THR A 99 -4.37 0.61 -1.33
CA THR A 99 -3.47 -0.52 -1.59
C THR A 99 -4.23 -1.81 -1.81
N MET A 100 -3.75 -2.68 -2.69
CA MET A 100 -4.38 -3.97 -3.00
C MET A 100 -3.32 -5.03 -3.28
N LEU A 101 -3.40 -6.16 -2.59
CA LEU A 101 -2.72 -7.40 -2.98
C LEU A 101 -3.69 -8.23 -3.80
N LEU A 102 -3.29 -8.51 -5.05
CA LEU A 102 -4.03 -9.37 -5.96
C LEU A 102 -3.46 -10.78 -5.87
N PRO A 103 -4.24 -11.84 -5.56
CA PRO A 103 -3.71 -13.22 -5.51
C PRO A 103 -3.57 -13.87 -6.89
N TYR A 104 -3.90 -13.14 -7.96
CA TYR A 104 -3.90 -13.59 -9.35
C TYR A 104 -3.69 -12.40 -10.28
N GLU A 105 -3.35 -12.71 -11.53
CA GLU A 105 -3.20 -11.72 -12.59
C GLU A 105 -4.53 -11.00 -12.90
N VAL A 106 -4.50 -9.68 -13.03
CA VAL A 106 -5.69 -8.86 -13.31
C VAL A 106 -5.39 -7.79 -14.35
N GLN A 107 -6.28 -7.67 -15.33
CA GLN A 107 -6.31 -6.52 -16.24
C GLN A 107 -6.70 -5.26 -15.45
N LEU A 108 -5.80 -4.27 -15.38
CA LEU A 108 -6.07 -3.02 -14.64
C LEU A 108 -7.33 -2.33 -15.20
N PRO A 109 -8.34 -2.04 -14.36
CA PRO A 109 -9.55 -1.38 -14.83
C PRO A 109 -9.26 0.01 -15.39
N LYS A 110 -9.87 0.34 -16.53
CA LYS A 110 -9.84 1.69 -17.09
C LYS A 110 -10.34 2.69 -16.04
N GLY A 111 -9.67 3.84 -15.93
CA GLY A 111 -10.00 4.85 -14.92
C GLY A 111 -9.28 4.67 -13.58
N ILE A 112 -8.54 3.56 -13.42
CA ILE A 112 -7.67 3.31 -12.27
C ILE A 112 -6.22 3.23 -12.74
N ARG A 113 -5.32 3.92 -12.03
CA ARG A 113 -3.87 3.84 -12.22
C ARG A 113 -3.23 3.03 -11.11
N ALA A 114 -2.25 2.20 -11.47
CA ALA A 114 -1.45 1.45 -10.52
C ALA A 114 -0.02 2.01 -10.41
N TYR A 115 0.61 1.78 -9.27
CA TYR A 115 1.97 2.21 -8.98
C TYR A 115 2.77 1.13 -8.28
N GLU A 116 4.07 1.07 -8.59
CA GLU A 116 5.06 0.20 -7.94
C GLU A 116 6.08 1.01 -7.15
N LEU A 117 6.59 0.44 -6.05
CA LEU A 117 7.60 1.08 -5.22
C LEU A 117 9.00 0.88 -5.84
N HIS A 118 9.68 1.97 -6.17
CA HIS A 118 11.05 1.98 -6.67
C HIS A 118 12.00 2.70 -5.72
N LEU A 119 13.16 2.10 -5.48
CA LEU A 119 14.31 2.78 -4.88
C LEU A 119 14.96 3.72 -5.92
N LYS A 120 15.10 4.99 -5.56
CA LYS A 120 15.85 6.01 -6.29
C LYS A 120 17.22 6.18 -5.66
N ASP A 121 18.24 5.66 -6.36
CA ASP A 121 19.62 5.58 -5.84
C ASP A 121 20.42 6.89 -5.98
N ASN A 122 19.88 7.93 -6.63
CA ASN A 122 20.61 9.17 -6.93
C ASN A 122 19.80 10.42 -6.54
N TYR A 123 19.53 10.62 -5.25
CA TYR A 123 19.06 11.92 -4.78
C TYR A 123 20.27 12.73 -4.28
N ASN A 124 20.50 13.91 -4.87
CA ASN A 124 21.57 14.79 -4.44
C ASN A 124 21.38 15.14 -2.95
N HIS A 125 22.49 15.21 -2.21
CA HIS A 125 22.51 15.53 -0.78
C HIS A 125 21.55 16.67 -0.46
N PRO A 126 20.80 16.58 0.66
CA PRO A 126 19.88 17.64 1.01
C PRO A 126 20.66 18.94 1.27
N VAL A 127 19.98 20.07 1.03
CA VAL A 127 20.54 21.41 1.19
C VAL A 127 21.03 21.59 2.63
N GLN A 128 22.17 22.29 2.79
CA GLN A 128 22.88 22.48 4.07
C GLN A 128 21.93 22.68 5.27
N GLY A 129 21.94 21.75 6.23
CA GLY A 129 21.15 21.81 7.48
C GLY A 129 20.19 20.64 7.71
N GLU A 130 19.96 19.79 6.70
CA GLU A 130 19.15 18.58 6.84
C GLU A 130 20.02 17.33 7.15
N LYS A 131 19.43 16.31 7.81
CA LYS A 131 20.12 15.05 8.10
C LYS A 131 20.48 14.35 6.78
N GLU A 132 21.68 13.79 6.67
CA GLU A 132 22.08 12.99 5.50
C GLU A 132 21.13 11.79 5.33
N TYR A 133 20.42 11.74 4.22
CA TYR A 133 19.51 10.64 3.86
C TYR A 133 20.17 9.76 2.80
N THR A 134 20.15 8.44 3.00
CA THR A 134 20.86 7.50 2.13
C THR A 134 19.96 6.81 1.09
N GLN A 135 18.62 6.83 1.26
CA GLN A 135 17.68 6.17 0.35
C GLN A 135 16.35 6.90 0.20
N TYR A 136 15.85 6.97 -1.04
CA TYR A 136 14.55 7.54 -1.36
C TYR A 136 13.71 6.53 -2.14
N TYR A 137 12.43 6.45 -1.78
CA TYR A 137 11.48 5.53 -2.39
C TYR A 137 10.38 6.32 -3.06
N LEU A 138 10.03 5.94 -4.30
CA LEU A 138 8.95 6.55 -5.08
C LEU A 138 8.00 5.48 -5.61
N PHE A 139 6.72 5.79 -5.56
CA PHE A 139 5.70 5.04 -6.30
C PHE A 139 5.64 5.54 -7.74
N ARG A 140 6.10 4.73 -8.70
CA ARG A 140 6.08 5.05 -10.13
C ARG A 140 4.84 4.44 -10.79
N SER A 141 4.22 5.19 -11.70
CA SER A 141 3.05 4.70 -12.42
C SER A 141 3.39 3.53 -13.33
N ILE A 142 2.50 2.55 -13.32
CA ILE A 142 2.40 1.52 -14.35
C ILE A 142 1.51 2.10 -15.46
N PRO A 143 1.79 1.83 -16.76
CA PRO A 143 0.92 2.28 -17.83
C PRO A 143 -0.53 1.87 -17.59
N ASP A 144 -1.47 2.78 -17.87
CA ASP A 144 -2.89 2.52 -17.68
C ASP A 144 -3.33 1.30 -18.49
N GLU A 145 -4.30 0.55 -17.97
CA GLU A 145 -4.78 -0.69 -18.60
C GLU A 145 -3.67 -1.74 -18.83
N SER A 146 -2.60 -1.73 -18.03
CA SER A 146 -1.63 -2.83 -17.99
C SER A 146 -2.19 -4.07 -17.29
N VAL A 147 -1.58 -5.21 -17.56
CA VAL A 147 -1.80 -6.43 -16.79
C VAL A 147 -0.99 -6.37 -15.49
N LEU A 148 -1.65 -6.54 -14.35
CA LEU A 148 -1.02 -6.60 -13.03
C LEU A 148 -0.75 -8.05 -12.64
N GLU A 149 0.43 -8.31 -12.10
CA GLU A 149 0.88 -9.64 -11.67
C GLU A 149 0.16 -10.09 -10.40
N GLY A 150 -0.08 -11.40 -10.29
CA GLY A 150 -0.58 -12.02 -9.07
C GLY A 150 0.46 -12.08 -7.95
N ASN A 151 -0.03 -12.23 -6.72
CA ASN A 151 0.71 -12.23 -5.45
C ASN A 151 1.57 -10.97 -5.23
N LYS A 152 1.17 -9.85 -5.81
CA LYS A 152 1.90 -8.57 -5.74
C LYS A 152 1.01 -7.45 -5.19
N PRO A 153 1.48 -6.69 -4.19
CA PRO A 153 0.76 -5.51 -3.71
C PRO A 153 0.99 -4.32 -4.65
N TYR A 154 -0.08 -3.57 -4.90
CA TYR A 154 -0.09 -2.34 -5.69
C TYR A 154 -0.64 -1.17 -4.89
N LEU A 155 -0.10 0.02 -5.13
CA LEU A 155 -0.76 1.27 -4.80
C LEU A 155 -1.62 1.65 -6.01
N LEU A 156 -2.86 2.04 -5.77
CA LEU A 156 -3.86 2.29 -6.80
C LEU A 156 -4.50 3.67 -6.57
N ARG A 157 -4.93 4.33 -7.65
CA ARG A 157 -5.62 5.63 -7.61
C ARG A 157 -6.69 5.69 -8.68
N ILE A 158 -7.87 6.19 -8.34
CA ILE A 158 -8.90 6.54 -9.33
C ILE A 158 -8.47 7.84 -10.02
N ILE A 159 -8.41 7.85 -11.35
CA ILE A 159 -7.90 8.99 -12.14
C ILE A 159 -8.98 9.66 -13.00
N ASP A 160 -10.07 8.97 -13.29
CA ASP A 160 -11.16 9.48 -14.14
C ASP A 160 -12.32 10.16 -13.37
N ARG A 161 -12.22 10.14 -12.04
CA ARG A 161 -13.21 10.67 -11.10
C ARG A 161 -14.60 10.02 -11.23
N GLN A 162 -14.64 8.76 -11.67
CA GLN A 162 -15.87 7.99 -11.74
C GLN A 162 -16.03 7.06 -10.54
N VAL A 163 -17.24 6.53 -10.38
CA VAL A 163 -17.52 5.50 -9.38
C VAL A 163 -16.99 4.17 -9.91
N HIS A 164 -16.08 3.57 -9.15
CA HIS A 164 -15.58 2.22 -9.39
C HIS A 164 -16.07 1.26 -8.30
N THR A 165 -15.96 -0.04 -8.56
CA THR A 165 -16.23 -1.10 -7.59
C THR A 165 -15.12 -2.14 -7.58
N SER A 166 -14.94 -2.82 -6.45
CA SER A 166 -13.92 -3.86 -6.33
C SER A 166 -14.09 -5.02 -7.32
N LYS A 167 -15.31 -5.23 -7.83
CA LYS A 167 -15.64 -6.30 -8.79
C LYS A 167 -14.94 -6.13 -10.14
N GLU A 168 -14.49 -4.93 -10.46
CA GLU A 168 -13.74 -4.64 -11.68
C GLU A 168 -12.35 -5.32 -11.69
N PHE A 169 -11.84 -5.70 -10.52
CA PHE A 169 -10.62 -6.49 -10.38
C PHE A 169 -10.85 -8.01 -10.50
N GLY A 170 -11.99 -8.42 -11.07
CA GLY A 170 -12.27 -9.82 -11.37
C GLY A 170 -11.54 -10.31 -12.62
N ALA A 171 -11.31 -11.62 -12.70
CA ALA A 171 -10.62 -12.25 -13.83
C ALA A 171 -11.23 -13.63 -14.16
N THR A 172 -10.91 -14.16 -15.34
CA THR A 172 -11.36 -15.49 -15.78
C THR A 172 -10.17 -16.34 -16.19
N ASN A 173 -10.25 -17.65 -15.91
CA ASN A 173 -9.23 -18.64 -16.25
C ASN A 173 -7.84 -18.27 -15.73
N VAL A 174 -7.77 -17.86 -14.46
CA VAL A 174 -6.53 -17.42 -13.82
C VAL A 174 -5.92 -18.50 -12.96
N GLU A 175 -4.59 -18.49 -12.89
CA GLU A 175 -3.86 -19.23 -11.88
C GLU A 175 -3.80 -18.40 -10.59
N ILE A 176 -4.13 -19.05 -9.47
CA ILE A 176 -4.06 -18.47 -8.13
C ILE A 176 -2.74 -18.93 -7.52
N ALA A 177 -1.87 -17.96 -7.23
CA ALA A 177 -0.58 -18.24 -6.64
C ALA A 177 -0.74 -18.74 -5.19
N ALA A 178 0.19 -19.60 -4.76
CA ALA A 178 0.25 -19.98 -3.36
C ALA A 178 0.68 -18.78 -2.50
N SER A 179 0.02 -18.58 -1.36
CA SER A 179 0.32 -17.52 -0.40
C SER A 179 1.55 -17.80 0.48
N GLY A 180 2.35 -18.82 0.13
CA GLY A 180 3.50 -19.31 0.88
C GLY A 180 3.16 -20.32 1.97
N THR A 181 4.21 -20.83 2.65
CA THR A 181 4.09 -21.83 3.73
C THR A 181 4.70 -21.38 5.05
N ASP A 182 5.45 -20.28 5.04
CA ASP A 182 6.02 -19.69 6.25
C ASP A 182 4.90 -19.01 7.06
N LYS A 183 4.65 -19.47 8.29
CA LYS A 183 3.80 -18.77 9.27
C LYS A 183 4.69 -17.98 10.24
N ILE A 184 4.25 -16.80 10.65
CA ILE A 184 4.94 -15.95 11.65
C ILE A 184 4.04 -15.70 12.85
N ASP A 185 4.56 -15.86 14.06
CA ASP A 185 3.84 -15.53 15.29
C ASP A 185 3.79 -14.03 15.55
N ASP A 186 3.10 -13.65 16.64
CA ASP A 186 3.04 -12.27 17.12
C ASP A 186 4.39 -11.67 17.49
N ASN A 187 5.44 -12.48 17.64
CA ASN A 187 6.82 -12.05 17.87
C ASN A 187 7.61 -11.82 16.58
N GLY A 188 7.01 -12.06 15.42
CA GLY A 188 7.67 -11.99 14.12
C GLY A 188 8.61 -13.17 13.87
N GLN A 189 8.51 -14.24 14.65
CA GLN A 189 9.30 -15.46 14.51
C GLN A 189 8.55 -16.48 13.65
N LYS A 190 9.30 -17.22 12.82
CA LYS A 190 8.71 -18.34 12.06
C LYS A 190 8.22 -19.42 13.01
N VAL A 191 7.00 -19.90 12.80
CA VAL A 191 6.42 -21.00 13.57
C VAL A 191 6.06 -22.19 12.68
N PRO A 192 6.18 -23.43 13.19
CA PRO A 192 5.93 -24.65 12.41
C PRO A 192 4.45 -24.99 12.23
N GLN A 193 3.54 -24.36 12.98
CA GLN A 193 2.13 -24.78 13.06
C GLN A 193 1.29 -24.21 11.90
N GLN A 194 0.71 -25.12 11.11
CA GLN A 194 -0.10 -24.87 9.90
C GLN A 194 -1.62 -24.88 10.15
N ASN A 195 -2.09 -24.85 11.40
CA ASN A 195 -3.52 -25.01 11.65
C ASN A 195 -4.25 -23.66 11.50
N PRO A 196 -5.23 -23.55 10.57
CA PRO A 196 -5.91 -22.29 10.26
C PRO A 196 -6.80 -21.86 11.43
N THR A 197 -6.60 -20.66 11.95
CA THR A 197 -7.55 -20.05 12.91
C THR A 197 -7.89 -18.64 12.47
N SER A 198 -8.79 -18.55 11.48
CA SER A 198 -9.52 -17.34 11.10
C SER A 198 -10.44 -16.88 12.23
N THR A 199 -9.87 -16.42 13.34
CA THR A 199 -10.62 -15.86 14.46
C THR A 199 -10.10 -14.47 14.77
N LEU A 200 -11.01 -13.51 14.76
CA LEU A 200 -10.78 -12.06 14.92
C LEU A 200 -10.07 -11.68 16.25
N TYR A 201 -9.97 -12.58 17.23
CA TYR A 201 -9.48 -12.31 18.59
C TYR A 201 -8.74 -13.52 19.21
N ASN A 202 -7.66 -14.00 18.59
CA ASN A 202 -6.87 -15.07 19.22
C ASN A 202 -5.55 -14.55 19.77
N ASN A 203 -5.42 -14.60 21.10
CA ASN A 203 -4.24 -14.20 21.86
C ASN A 203 -3.24 -15.36 22.06
N ASN A 204 -3.55 -16.55 21.51
CA ASN A 204 -2.65 -17.71 21.53
C ASN A 204 -1.78 -17.71 20.28
N VAL A 205 -0.50 -18.09 20.45
CA VAL A 205 0.58 -18.08 19.45
C VAL A 205 0.21 -18.92 18.21
N ASN A 206 -0.56 -18.35 17.29
CA ASN A 206 -1.04 -18.99 16.08
C ASN A 206 -0.67 -18.07 14.91
N GLY A 207 0.40 -18.42 14.20
CA GLY A 207 0.99 -17.51 13.23
C GLY A 207 0.08 -17.17 12.04
N THR A 208 0.29 -15.99 11.47
CA THR A 208 -0.25 -15.58 10.17
C THR A 208 0.70 -16.01 9.06
N LEU A 209 0.23 -16.24 7.84
CA LEU A 209 1.10 -16.41 6.68
C LEU A 209 2.00 -15.20 6.57
N LYS A 210 3.28 -15.49 6.37
CA LYS A 210 4.30 -14.48 6.22
C LYS A 210 3.84 -13.53 5.10
N PRO A 211 3.89 -12.21 5.35
CA PRO A 211 3.76 -11.21 4.31
C PRO A 211 4.52 -11.65 3.06
N GLN A 212 3.80 -11.77 1.95
CA GLN A 212 4.40 -12.03 0.66
C GLN A 212 5.10 -10.74 0.25
N SER A 213 6.43 -10.84 0.19
CA SER A 213 7.28 -9.72 -0.12
C SER A 213 7.33 -9.48 -1.62
N TYR A 214 7.39 -8.22 -2.02
CA TYR A 214 8.11 -7.86 -3.24
C TYR A 214 9.58 -8.33 -3.12
N GLN A 215 10.11 -9.02 -4.14
CA GLN A 215 11.53 -9.36 -4.17
C GLN A 215 12.35 -8.06 -4.14
N ALA A 216 13.41 -8.01 -3.34
CA ALA A 216 14.35 -6.91 -3.39
C ALA A 216 14.92 -6.82 -4.81
N THR A 217 14.46 -5.86 -5.61
CA THR A 217 14.95 -5.71 -6.99
C THR A 217 16.34 -5.10 -7.03
N LYS A 218 16.82 -4.56 -5.89
CA LYS A 218 18.15 -3.98 -5.73
C LYS A 218 18.84 -4.44 -4.45
N PRO A 219 20.15 -4.75 -4.48
CA PRO A 219 20.90 -5.22 -3.31
C PRO A 219 20.77 -4.30 -2.08
N ASN A 220 20.70 -2.99 -2.31
CA ASN A 220 20.69 -1.99 -1.26
C ASN A 220 19.28 -1.67 -0.72
N GLN A 221 18.21 -2.22 -1.29
CA GLN A 221 16.85 -1.87 -0.88
C GLN A 221 16.55 -2.27 0.58
N GLU A 222 16.37 -1.27 1.45
CA GLU A 222 16.06 -1.45 2.88
C GLU A 222 14.57 -1.58 3.19
N PHE A 223 13.68 -1.14 2.29
CA PHE A 223 12.23 -1.19 2.48
C PHE A 223 11.52 -1.89 1.33
N PHE A 224 10.48 -2.65 1.67
CA PHE A 224 9.68 -3.41 0.74
C PHE A 224 8.22 -3.00 0.81
N PHE A 225 7.58 -2.99 -0.34
CA PHE A 225 6.12 -2.96 -0.41
C PHE A 225 5.62 -4.39 -0.47
N VAL A 226 4.91 -4.81 0.57
CA VAL A 226 4.55 -6.21 0.82
C VAL A 226 3.05 -6.31 1.12
N GLY A 227 2.48 -7.50 1.05
CA GLY A 227 1.08 -7.73 1.39
C GLY A 227 0.85 -9.13 1.95
N GLY A 228 -0.30 -9.35 2.57
CA GLY A 228 -0.70 -10.66 3.10
C GLY A 228 -2.12 -11.02 2.71
N THR A 229 -2.40 -12.32 2.62
CA THR A 229 -3.77 -12.86 2.44
C THR A 229 -4.49 -13.06 3.78
N GLU A 230 -3.79 -12.83 4.89
CA GLU A 230 -4.28 -12.90 6.26
C GLU A 230 -4.00 -11.57 6.99
N ARG A 231 -4.75 -11.34 8.06
CA ARG A 231 -4.69 -10.13 8.86
C ARG A 231 -3.43 -10.08 9.70
N LEU A 232 -2.78 -8.92 9.73
CA LEU A 232 -1.73 -8.64 10.72
C LEU A 232 -2.33 -7.91 11.92
N ASN A 233 -2.27 -8.53 13.10
CA ASN A 233 -2.62 -7.83 14.33
C ASN A 233 -1.60 -6.71 14.63
N ASN A 234 -2.00 -5.74 15.46
CA ASN A 234 -1.19 -4.56 15.76
C ASN A 234 0.14 -4.91 16.47
N SER A 235 0.16 -5.95 17.30
CA SER A 235 1.38 -6.39 18.01
C SER A 235 2.45 -6.84 17.03
N LEU A 236 2.06 -7.70 16.08
CA LEU A 236 2.93 -8.16 15.02
C LEU A 236 3.33 -7.02 14.08
N ALA A 237 2.38 -6.19 13.65
CA ALA A 237 2.66 -5.08 12.75
C ALA A 237 3.63 -4.05 13.38
N PHE A 238 3.50 -3.78 14.68
CA PHE A 238 4.46 -2.98 15.44
C PHE A 238 5.85 -3.62 15.45
N LYS A 239 5.97 -4.92 15.78
CA LYS A 239 7.27 -5.61 15.82
C LYS A 239 7.96 -5.71 14.46
N LEU A 240 7.17 -5.85 13.39
CA LEU A 240 7.66 -5.83 12.01
C LEU A 240 7.98 -4.41 11.51
N ASN A 241 7.77 -3.38 12.33
CA ASN A 241 7.98 -1.97 11.98
C ASN A 241 7.20 -1.55 10.72
N ILE A 242 5.96 -2.02 10.60
CA ILE A 242 5.11 -1.80 9.42
C ILE A 242 4.64 -0.35 9.33
N TRP A 243 4.49 0.11 8.09
CA TRP A 243 3.83 1.36 7.76
C TRP A 243 2.57 1.10 6.94
N LEU A 244 1.46 1.71 7.37
CA LEU A 244 0.16 1.62 6.71
C LEU A 244 -0.16 2.92 5.99
N LEU A 245 -0.77 2.81 4.81
CA LEU A 245 -1.31 3.97 4.10
C LEU A 245 -2.52 4.48 4.88
N ASN A 246 -2.53 5.77 5.18
CA ASN A 246 -3.62 6.45 5.85
C ASN A 246 -3.89 7.78 5.14
N THR A 247 -5.04 8.36 5.42
CA THR A 247 -5.33 9.75 5.05
C THR A 247 -5.26 10.60 6.31
N ASP A 248 -4.68 11.80 6.22
CA ASP A 248 -4.60 12.74 7.33
C ASP A 248 -5.84 13.64 7.41
N LYS A 249 -5.88 14.52 8.43
CA LYS A 249 -7.00 15.46 8.64
C LYS A 249 -7.19 16.47 7.51
N MET A 250 -6.18 16.64 6.65
CA MET A 250 -6.24 17.52 5.47
C MET A 250 -6.66 16.75 4.22
N GLY A 251 -6.98 15.46 4.34
CA GLY A 251 -7.34 14.62 3.20
C GLY A 251 -6.13 14.15 2.38
N ILE A 252 -4.92 14.24 2.92
CA ILE A 252 -3.68 13.88 2.24
C ILE A 252 -3.24 12.47 2.66
N ASP A 253 -2.85 11.66 1.69
CA ASP A 253 -2.33 10.34 1.97
C ASP A 253 -0.92 10.37 2.55
N VAL A 254 -0.74 9.61 3.61
CA VAL A 254 0.51 9.51 4.35
C VAL A 254 0.73 8.08 4.82
N TRP A 255 1.95 7.60 4.64
CA TRP A 255 2.40 6.37 5.26
C TRP A 255 2.71 6.62 6.73
N ARG A 256 2.08 5.86 7.63
CA ARG A 256 2.30 5.98 9.07
C ARG A 256 2.78 4.68 9.66
N LYS A 257 3.82 4.78 10.49
CA LYS A 257 4.35 3.65 11.25
C LYS A 257 3.29 3.18 12.24
N VAL A 258 3.13 1.86 12.36
CA VAL A 258 2.32 1.25 13.41
C VAL A 258 3.00 1.42 14.76
N TYR A 259 2.24 1.83 15.76
CA TYR A 259 2.72 2.00 17.13
C TYR A 259 2.15 0.90 18.04
N LYS A 260 2.93 0.54 19.06
CA LYS A 260 2.40 -0.27 20.15
C LYS A 260 1.33 0.54 20.87
N THR A 261 0.21 -0.08 21.20
CA THR A 261 -0.83 0.53 22.04
C THR A 261 -0.18 1.12 23.29
N ALA A 262 -0.35 2.43 23.51
CA ALA A 262 0.02 3.03 24.78
C ALA A 262 -1.07 2.67 25.80
N ALA A 263 -0.67 2.26 27.01
CA ALA A 263 -1.59 2.29 28.14
C ALA A 263 -2.10 3.73 28.29
N PRO A 264 -3.38 3.95 28.63
CA PRO A 264 -3.89 5.30 28.87
C PRO A 264 -3.02 5.98 29.94
N VAL A 265 -2.59 7.21 29.66
CA VAL A 265 -1.94 8.07 30.64
C VAL A 265 -3.00 9.06 31.13
N GLY A 266 -3.52 8.85 32.34
CA GLY A 266 -4.66 9.63 32.86
C GLY A 266 -5.97 9.31 32.14
N ASP A 267 -6.82 10.31 31.94
CA ASP A 267 -8.14 10.18 31.30
C ASP A 267 -8.10 10.14 29.75
N ALA A 268 -6.90 10.11 29.16
CA ALA A 268 -6.74 10.03 27.71
C ALA A 268 -7.20 8.66 27.20
N LYS A 269 -8.12 8.64 26.21
CA LYS A 269 -8.52 7.41 25.53
C LYS A 269 -7.28 6.70 24.96
N PRO A 270 -7.16 5.36 25.13
CA PRO A 270 -6.10 4.59 24.49
C PRO A 270 -6.07 4.85 22.97
N ILE A 271 -4.88 4.86 22.38
CA ILE A 271 -4.76 4.83 20.92
C ILE A 271 -5.24 3.44 20.47
N GLU A 272 -6.30 3.39 19.68
CA GLU A 272 -6.81 2.12 19.15
C GLU A 272 -5.75 1.44 18.26
N PRO A 273 -5.55 0.12 18.41
CA PRO A 273 -4.57 -0.63 17.64
C PRO A 273 -4.88 -0.60 16.13
N ALA A 274 -3.89 -0.28 15.30
CA ALA A 274 -4.02 -0.36 13.85
C ALA A 274 -3.66 -1.78 13.37
N THR A 275 -4.56 -2.42 12.61
CA THR A 275 -4.29 -3.73 12.00
C THR A 275 -4.11 -3.59 10.48
N ALA A 276 -3.24 -4.42 9.90
CA ALA A 276 -3.16 -4.51 8.43
C ALA A 276 -4.21 -5.52 7.97
N ALA A 277 -5.25 -5.03 7.29
CA ALA A 277 -6.28 -5.90 6.75
C ALA A 277 -5.72 -6.83 5.66
N PRO A 278 -6.28 -8.04 5.50
CA PRO A 278 -5.98 -8.93 4.37
C PRO A 278 -6.08 -8.22 3.02
N PHE A 279 -5.29 -8.70 2.07
CA PHE A 279 -5.21 -8.19 0.70
C PHE A 279 -4.87 -6.71 0.58
N ARG A 280 -4.15 -6.16 1.55
CA ARG A 280 -3.58 -4.80 1.52
C ARG A 280 -2.08 -4.84 1.30
N GLY A 281 -1.60 -3.79 0.64
CA GLY A 281 -0.19 -3.46 0.61
C GLY A 281 0.20 -2.60 1.80
N TYR A 282 1.36 -2.88 2.39
CA TYR A 282 1.99 -2.10 3.45
C TYR A 282 3.50 -2.09 3.26
N ILE A 283 4.18 -1.14 3.92
CA ILE A 283 5.63 -1.03 3.80
C ILE A 283 6.30 -1.65 5.02
N GLN A 284 7.31 -2.47 4.78
CA GLN A 284 8.06 -3.20 5.80
C GLN A 284 9.58 -3.08 5.55
N PRO A 285 10.41 -2.85 6.58
CA PRO A 285 11.86 -2.89 6.44
C PRO A 285 12.38 -4.33 6.24
N LYS A 286 13.42 -4.49 5.42
CA LYS A 286 13.98 -5.78 4.97
C LYS A 286 14.32 -6.77 6.07
N ASN A 287 14.82 -6.27 7.20
CA ASN A 287 15.26 -7.09 8.33
C ASN A 287 14.35 -6.93 9.55
N ASN A 288 13.14 -6.37 9.39
CA ASN A 288 12.25 -5.97 10.49
C ASN A 288 12.90 -5.00 11.50
N ALA A 289 14.11 -4.52 11.19
CA ALA A 289 14.89 -3.69 12.08
C ALA A 289 14.18 -2.34 12.24
N PRO A 290 14.15 -1.78 13.46
CA PRO A 290 13.66 -0.42 13.67
C PRO A 290 14.59 0.54 12.92
N SER A 291 14.25 0.84 11.68
CA SER A 291 14.98 1.83 10.90
C SER A 291 14.50 3.23 11.28
N ASN A 292 15.47 4.13 11.41
CA ASN A 292 15.26 5.55 11.67
C ASN A 292 14.92 6.32 10.39
N ALA A 293 14.90 5.64 9.23
CA ALA A 293 14.74 6.30 7.95
C ALA A 293 13.32 6.86 7.80
N LYS A 294 13.29 8.19 7.68
CA LYS A 294 12.19 8.99 7.17
C LYS A 294 12.58 9.34 5.71
N TYR A 295 11.77 9.30 4.66
CA TYR A 295 10.33 9.25 4.45
C TYR A 295 10.05 8.53 3.10
N PHE A 296 8.94 7.81 2.97
CA PHE A 296 8.43 7.36 1.66
C PHE A 296 7.85 8.56 0.94
N VAL A 297 8.34 8.87 -0.26
CA VAL A 297 7.72 9.90 -1.09
C VAL A 297 6.68 9.21 -1.96
N VAL A 298 5.41 9.53 -1.71
CA VAL A 298 4.35 9.23 -2.67
C VAL A 298 4.36 10.37 -3.68
N LEU A 299 4.25 10.01 -4.97
CA LEU A 299 4.07 10.87 -6.15
C LEU A 299 5.37 11.32 -6.87
N MET A 300 5.46 11.04 -8.17
CA MET A 300 5.09 11.97 -9.25
C MET A 300 4.65 11.12 -10.45
N GLU A 301 3.56 11.50 -11.13
CA GLU A 301 3.28 11.02 -12.49
C GLU A 301 4.46 11.47 -13.36
N ASP A 302 4.82 10.70 -14.39
CA ASP A 302 5.94 10.98 -15.29
C ASP A 302 5.76 12.26 -16.13
N GLU A 303 5.30 13.37 -15.54
CA GLU A 303 5.68 14.68 -16.02
C GLU A 303 7.16 14.83 -15.76
N THR A 304 7.92 14.77 -16.85
CA THR A 304 9.27 15.27 -16.94
C THR A 304 9.30 16.70 -16.42
N THR A 305 9.51 16.89 -15.12
CA THR A 305 9.97 18.18 -14.62
C THR A 305 11.39 18.32 -15.15
N GLY A 306 11.51 18.95 -16.32
CA GLY A 306 12.73 19.14 -17.08
C GLY A 306 13.86 19.73 -16.24
N ILE A 307 14.65 18.83 -15.66
CA ILE A 307 16.00 19.08 -15.20
C ILE A 307 16.83 17.91 -15.75
N ASP A 308 16.77 17.76 -17.08
CA ASP A 308 17.86 17.10 -17.79
C ASP A 308 18.92 18.18 -18.00
N ASP A 309 19.97 18.06 -17.20
CA ASP A 309 21.28 18.65 -17.42
C ASP A 309 21.47 20.14 -17.02
N LEU A 310 22.34 20.35 -16.03
CA LEU A 310 22.94 21.66 -15.76
C LEU A 310 23.95 21.94 -16.87
N GLN A 311 23.49 22.49 -18.00
CA GLN A 311 24.39 22.92 -19.06
C GLN A 311 25.34 23.99 -18.52
N GLN A 312 26.60 23.61 -18.35
CA GLN A 312 27.63 24.48 -17.76
C GLN A 312 28.19 25.50 -18.76
N ASP A 313 27.94 25.36 -20.07
CA ASP A 313 28.55 26.23 -21.07
C ASP A 313 27.62 26.50 -22.25
N LYS A 314 26.91 27.64 -22.23
CA LYS A 314 26.62 28.40 -23.46
C LYS A 314 26.57 29.90 -23.14
N ALA A 315 27.59 30.62 -23.57
CA ALA A 315 27.52 32.07 -23.71
C ALA A 315 26.32 32.43 -24.59
N GLN A 316 25.31 33.09 -24.02
CA GLN A 316 24.17 33.62 -24.77
C GLN A 316 24.26 35.14 -24.78
N ASN A 317 24.38 35.73 -25.97
CA ASN A 317 24.45 37.18 -26.16
C ASN A 317 23.07 37.85 -25.98
N GLY A 318 23.09 39.04 -25.36
CA GLY A 318 21.95 39.95 -25.17
C GLY A 318 21.79 40.41 -23.72
N ALA A 319 21.33 41.65 -23.50
CA ALA A 319 21.12 42.21 -22.16
C ALA A 319 20.11 41.35 -21.37
N GLN A 320 20.58 40.67 -20.32
CA GLN A 320 19.84 39.63 -19.61
C GLN A 320 19.57 40.05 -18.19
N ARG A 321 18.30 40.20 -17.79
CA ARG A 321 17.98 40.42 -16.38
C ARG A 321 18.26 39.14 -15.59
N ILE A 322 19.04 39.26 -14.54
CA ILE A 322 19.44 38.18 -13.64
C ILE A 322 18.68 38.34 -12.34
N TYR A 323 18.17 37.23 -11.82
CA TYR A 323 17.46 37.19 -10.56
C TYR A 323 18.10 36.18 -9.61
N THR A 324 17.97 36.40 -8.31
CA THR A 324 18.24 35.37 -7.30
C THR A 324 17.13 34.30 -7.30
N LEU A 325 17.35 33.18 -6.60
CA LEU A 325 16.36 32.10 -6.48
C LEU A 325 15.04 32.54 -5.81
N ASP A 326 15.08 33.55 -4.94
CA ASP A 326 13.91 34.17 -4.34
C ASP A 326 13.29 35.28 -5.21
N GLY A 327 13.73 35.41 -6.46
CA GLY A 327 13.12 36.28 -7.46
C GLY A 327 13.55 37.75 -7.41
N ARG A 328 14.59 38.11 -6.64
CA ARG A 328 15.09 39.49 -6.60
C ARG A 328 15.99 39.77 -7.79
N TYR A 329 15.76 40.90 -8.46
CA TYR A 329 16.60 41.34 -9.56
C TYR A 329 18.00 41.77 -9.06
N VAL A 330 19.06 41.24 -9.68
CA VAL A 330 20.46 41.46 -9.26
C VAL A 330 21.35 42.07 -10.35
N GLY A 331 20.77 42.46 -11.49
CA GLY A 331 21.46 43.18 -12.55
C GLY A 331 21.46 42.44 -13.89
N THR A 332 22.38 42.83 -14.77
CA THR A 332 22.47 42.27 -16.13
C THR A 332 23.82 41.65 -16.50
N SER A 333 24.78 41.65 -15.57
CA SER A 333 26.10 41.08 -15.77
C SER A 333 26.31 39.91 -14.80
N PHE A 334 26.51 38.71 -15.35
CA PHE A 334 26.73 37.51 -14.55
C PHE A 334 28.13 37.50 -13.92
N ASP A 335 29.11 38.07 -14.62
CA ASP A 335 30.53 38.09 -14.21
C ASP A 335 30.77 38.95 -12.96
N THR A 336 29.88 39.89 -12.64
CA THR A 336 30.01 40.75 -11.46
C THR A 336 29.33 40.20 -10.20
N LEU A 337 28.57 39.11 -10.32
CA LEU A 337 27.83 38.53 -9.20
C LEU A 337 28.71 37.64 -8.31
N PRO A 338 28.43 37.53 -7.00
CA PRO A 338 29.07 36.54 -6.13
C PRO A 338 28.79 35.10 -6.59
N ASN A 339 29.57 34.12 -6.14
CA ASN A 339 29.27 32.70 -6.36
C ASN A 339 27.90 32.35 -5.79
N GLY A 340 27.08 31.63 -6.55
CA GLY A 340 25.69 31.39 -6.18
C GLY A 340 24.84 30.88 -7.34
N ILE A 341 23.55 30.67 -7.08
CA ILE A 341 22.58 30.20 -8.06
C ILE A 341 21.68 31.36 -8.48
N TYR A 342 21.59 31.57 -9.80
CA TYR A 342 20.84 32.66 -10.39
C TYR A 342 19.81 32.15 -11.41
N VAL A 343 18.72 32.88 -11.57
CA VAL A 343 17.72 32.64 -12.60
C VAL A 343 17.94 33.61 -13.75
N ILE A 344 18.25 33.08 -14.93
CA ILE A 344 18.44 33.84 -16.16
C ILE A 344 17.52 33.23 -17.22
N LYS A 345 16.59 34.03 -17.76
CA LYS A 345 15.55 33.58 -18.71
C LYS A 345 14.77 32.34 -18.23
N GLY A 346 14.45 32.28 -16.92
CA GLY A 346 13.71 31.17 -16.33
C GLY A 346 14.52 29.88 -16.11
N LYS A 347 15.83 29.89 -16.38
CA LYS A 347 16.74 28.77 -16.13
C LYS A 347 17.65 29.06 -14.94
N LYS A 348 17.92 28.03 -14.13
CA LYS A 348 18.87 28.11 -13.02
C LYS A 348 20.29 27.93 -13.55
N ILE A 349 21.19 28.83 -13.19
CA ILE A 349 22.60 28.84 -13.59
C ILE A 349 23.45 29.02 -12.33
N VAL A 350 24.49 28.21 -12.20
CA VAL A 350 25.46 28.27 -11.10
C VAL A 350 26.66 29.09 -11.55
N LYS A 351 27.10 30.03 -10.70
CA LYS A 351 28.38 30.70 -10.87
C LYS A 351 29.48 30.00 -10.07
#